data_AF-A0A0K8SBE3-F1
#
_entry.id   AF-A0A0K8SBE3-F1
#
_cell.length_a   1.000
_cell.length_b   1.000
_cell.length_c   1.000
_cell.angle_alpha   90.00
_cell.angle_beta   90.00
_cell.angle_gamma   90.00
#
_symmetry.space_group_name_H-M   'P 1'
#
loop_
_entity.id
_entity.type
_entity.pdbx_description
1 polymer ?
#
loop_
_entity_poly.entity_id
_entity_poly.type
_entity_poly.pdbx_seq_one_letter_code
_entity_poly.pdbx_strand_id
1 'polypeptide(L)'
;RLTIQGATKEDQGNYTCITPTRHTHTVEIVVKAVECQALPPRRGLTMSTQETKMSTKILLSCSNGNSLIGAHDLTCLPSGNWSAPMPGNVYSCSIKSYVFANFQEKL
;
A
#
# COMPACT_ATOMS: atom_id res chain seq x y z
N ARG A 1 -0.60 -13.97 10.44
CA ARG A 1 -0.64 -13.90 8.96
C ARG A 1 0.45 -14.81 8.42
N LEU A 2 0.12 -15.84 7.65
CA LEU A 2 1.09 -16.70 6.99
C LEU A 2 1.53 -16.04 5.67
N THR A 3 2.82 -16.02 5.38
CA THR A 3 3.37 -15.43 4.14
C THR A 3 4.35 -16.44 3.54
N ILE A 4 4.18 -16.74 2.24
CA ILE A 4 5.11 -17.57 1.48
C ILE A 4 6.06 -16.62 0.76
N GLN A 5 7.33 -16.61 1.15
CA GLN A 5 8.37 -15.77 0.54
C GLN A 5 9.15 -16.59 -0.49
N GLY A 6 9.55 -15.95 -1.59
CA GLY A 6 10.40 -16.59 -2.61
C GLY A 6 9.69 -17.61 -3.49
N ALA A 7 8.35 -17.65 -3.50
CA ALA A 7 7.60 -18.50 -4.41
C ALA A 7 7.91 -18.12 -5.87
N THR A 8 8.29 -19.11 -6.67
CA THR A 8 8.55 -18.94 -8.10
C THR A 8 7.41 -19.54 -8.93
N LYS A 9 7.44 -19.32 -10.24
CA LYS A 9 6.39 -19.83 -11.13
C LYS A 9 6.37 -21.36 -11.14
N GLU A 10 7.48 -22.00 -10.81
CA GLU A 10 7.65 -23.46 -10.75
C GLU A 10 6.92 -24.08 -9.55
N ASP A 11 6.64 -23.30 -8.49
CA ASP A 11 5.88 -23.73 -7.32
C ASP A 11 4.36 -23.74 -7.55
N GLN A 12 3.90 -23.41 -8.76
CA GLN A 12 2.49 -23.44 -9.13
C GLN A 12 2.03 -24.86 -9.43
N GLY A 13 0.87 -25.24 -8.91
CA GLY A 13 0.28 -26.55 -9.19
C GLY A 13 -0.77 -26.99 -8.18
N ASN A 14 -1.19 -28.25 -8.32
CA ASN A 14 -2.20 -28.88 -7.48
C ASN A 14 -1.52 -29.70 -6.38
N TYR A 15 -1.68 -29.24 -5.14
CA TYR A 15 -1.14 -29.90 -3.96
C TYR A 15 -2.23 -30.73 -3.32
N THR A 16 -2.00 -32.04 -3.22
CA THR A 16 -2.99 -32.98 -2.71
C THR A 16 -2.50 -33.63 -1.43
N CYS A 17 -3.35 -33.67 -0.42
CA CYS A 17 -3.13 -34.46 0.79
C CYS A 17 -4.22 -35.53 0.93
N ILE A 18 -3.84 -36.65 1.55
CA ILE A 18 -4.73 -37.80 1.79
C ILE A 18 -4.68 -38.09 3.28
N THR A 19 -5.84 -38.08 3.95
CA THR A 19 -5.93 -38.41 5.38
C THR A 19 -5.84 -39.93 5.60
N PRO A 20 -5.54 -40.40 6.83
CA PRO A 20 -5.59 -41.83 7.17
C PRO A 20 -6.96 -42.47 6.90
N THR A 21 -8.03 -41.67 6.94
CA THR A 21 -9.41 -42.06 6.61
C THR A 21 -9.72 -41.96 5.12
N ARG A 22 -8.71 -41.88 4.23
CA ARG A 22 -8.84 -41.79 2.77
C ARG A 22 -9.63 -40.58 2.25
N HIS A 23 -9.71 -39.51 3.01
CA HIS A 23 -10.25 -38.26 2.50
C HIS A 23 -9.15 -37.52 1.74
N THR A 24 -9.45 -37.10 0.52
CA THR A 24 -8.52 -36.39 -0.36
C THR A 24 -8.88 -34.91 -0.39
N HIS A 25 -7.91 -34.05 -0.14
CA HIS A 25 -8.05 -32.60 -0.28
C HIS A 25 -7.00 -32.10 -1.28
N THR A 26 -7.43 -31.29 -2.23
CA THR A 26 -6.53 -30.69 -3.23
C THR A 26 -6.69 -29.18 -3.22
N VAL A 27 -5.56 -28.47 -3.25
CA VAL A 27 -5.51 -27.01 -3.41
C VAL A 27 -4.70 -26.66 -4.64
N GLU A 28 -5.21 -25.71 -5.43
CA GLU A 28 -4.48 -25.14 -6.57
C GLU A 28 -3.71 -23.90 -6.09
N ILE A 29 -2.39 -23.92 -6.22
CA ILE A 29 -1.53 -22.77 -5.93
C ILE A 29 -1.21 -22.08 -7.24
N VAL A 30 -1.53 -20.79 -7.34
CA VAL A 30 -1.21 -19.94 -8.51
C VAL A 30 -0.25 -18.84 -8.08
N VAL A 31 0.93 -18.79 -8.69
CA VAL A 31 1.95 -17.78 -8.39
C VAL A 31 1.83 -16.65 -9.40
N LYS A 32 1.52 -15.45 -8.92
CA LYS A 32 1.36 -14.25 -9.76
C LYS A 32 2.37 -13.18 -9.33
N ALA A 33 3.09 -12.64 -10.30
CA ALA A 33 3.83 -11.39 -10.12
C ALA A 33 2.82 -10.25 -10.12
N VAL A 34 2.55 -9.68 -8.94
CA VAL A 34 1.60 -8.57 -8.78
C VAL A 34 2.39 -7.27 -8.63
N GLU A 35 2.11 -6.34 -9.53
CA GLU A 35 2.63 -4.98 -9.53
C GLU A 35 1.45 -4.00 -9.63
N CYS A 36 1.51 -2.94 -8.82
CA CYS A 36 0.54 -1.87 -8.80
C CYS A 36 0.86 -0.80 -9.85
N GLN A 37 -0.12 0.06 -10.14
CA GLN A 37 0.08 1.18 -11.06
C GLN A 37 1.14 2.16 -10.53
N ALA A 38 2.08 2.55 -11.39
CA ALA A 38 3.10 3.54 -11.05
C ALA A 38 2.48 4.89 -10.67
N LEU A 39 2.93 5.47 -9.56
CA LEU A 39 2.40 6.73 -9.03
C LEU A 39 2.84 7.92 -9.91
N PRO A 40 1.91 8.75 -10.41
CA PRO A 40 2.28 9.92 -11.20
C PRO A 40 2.99 10.95 -10.31
N PRO A 41 4.00 11.66 -10.83
CA PRO A 41 4.67 12.71 -10.08
C PRO A 41 3.68 13.87 -9.80
N ARG A 42 3.63 14.31 -8.54
CA ARG A 42 2.79 15.41 -8.07
C ARG A 42 3.68 16.48 -7.43
N ARG A 43 3.50 17.74 -7.84
CA ARG A 43 4.29 18.86 -7.27
C ARG A 43 4.05 18.97 -5.77
N GLY A 44 5.13 19.05 -5.01
CA GLY A 44 5.09 19.19 -3.55
C GLY A 44 4.76 17.90 -2.79
N LEU A 45 4.53 16.78 -3.48
CA LEU A 45 4.37 15.46 -2.86
C LEU A 45 5.68 14.68 -3.03
N THR A 46 6.20 14.16 -1.92
CA THR A 46 7.39 13.33 -1.83
C THR A 46 6.98 11.91 -1.48
N MET A 47 7.60 10.93 -2.14
CA MET A 47 7.35 9.50 -1.96
C MET A 47 8.63 8.81 -1.48
N SER A 48 8.52 7.84 -0.57
CA SER A 48 9.69 7.10 -0.06
C SER A 48 10.33 6.15 -1.08
N THR A 49 9.54 5.60 -2.00
CA THR A 49 10.00 4.70 -3.07
C THR A 49 9.07 4.81 -4.28
N GLN A 50 9.56 4.41 -5.45
CA GLN A 50 8.78 4.27 -6.68
C GLN A 50 8.50 2.80 -7.03
N GLU A 51 8.88 1.86 -6.15
CA GLU A 51 8.57 0.46 -6.33
C GLU A 51 7.05 0.21 -6.27
N THR A 52 6.59 -0.69 -7.13
CA THR A 52 5.16 -1.03 -7.27
C THR A 52 4.86 -2.48 -6.93
N LYS A 53 5.86 -3.25 -6.46
CA LYS A 53 5.70 -4.68 -6.18
C LYS A 53 4.68 -4.93 -5.07
N MET A 54 4.05 -6.10 -5.09
CA MET A 54 3.15 -6.53 -4.04
C MET A 54 3.77 -6.39 -2.65
N SER A 55 2.99 -5.89 -1.69
CA SER A 55 3.42 -5.59 -0.32
C SER A 55 4.41 -4.43 -0.19
N THR A 56 4.82 -3.77 -1.27
CA THR A 56 5.56 -2.50 -1.17
C THR A 56 4.70 -1.46 -0.45
N LYS A 57 5.31 -0.81 0.54
CA LYS A 57 4.72 0.30 1.28
C LYS A 57 5.40 1.61 0.89
N ILE A 58 4.61 2.56 0.38
CA ILE A 58 5.04 3.90 0.01
C ILE A 58 4.55 4.86 1.08
N LEU A 59 5.46 5.64 1.65
CA LEU A 59 5.14 6.75 2.55
C LEU A 59 5.01 8.03 1.71
N LEU A 60 3.92 8.74 1.91
CA LEU A 60 3.61 10.00 1.26
C LEU A 60 3.83 11.15 2.25
N SER A 61 4.56 12.17 1.82
CA SER A 61 4.78 13.38 2.60
C SER A 61 4.75 14.61 1.70
N CYS A 62 4.49 15.78 2.28
CA CYS A 62 4.55 17.03 1.54
C CYS A 62 5.89 17.73 1.76
N SER A 63 6.43 18.34 0.70
CA SER A 63 7.62 19.18 0.77
C SER A 63 7.34 20.46 1.59
N ASN A 64 8.39 21.09 2.08
CA ASN A 64 8.35 22.40 2.76
C ASN A 64 7.48 22.45 4.04
N GLY A 65 7.32 21.31 4.72
CA GLY A 65 6.57 21.25 5.99
C GLY A 65 5.06 21.35 5.84
N ASN A 66 4.52 21.32 4.61
CA ASN A 66 3.08 21.34 4.36
C ASN A 66 2.38 20.10 4.95
N SER A 67 1.09 20.22 5.25
CA SER A 67 0.27 19.08 5.65
C SER A 67 -0.23 18.32 4.43
N LEU A 68 -0.08 17.00 4.46
CA LEU A 68 -0.71 16.12 3.49
C LEU A 68 -2.18 15.91 3.87
N ILE A 69 -3.06 16.17 2.91
CA ILE A 69 -4.47 15.80 2.95
C ILE A 69 -4.62 14.50 2.17
N GLY A 70 -5.19 13.46 2.78
CA GLY A 70 -5.35 12.13 2.20
C GLY A 70 -4.66 11.04 3.02
N ALA A 71 -4.37 9.89 2.40
CA ALA A 71 -3.64 8.82 3.07
C ALA A 71 -2.14 9.15 3.17
N HIS A 72 -1.53 8.86 4.31
CA HIS A 72 -0.08 9.05 4.53
C HIS A 72 0.77 7.88 4.00
N ASP A 73 0.13 6.76 3.71
CA ASP A 73 0.79 5.58 3.19
C ASP A 73 -0.09 4.82 2.19
N LEU A 74 0.58 4.20 1.23
CA LEU A 74 -0.01 3.33 0.23
C LEU A 74 0.68 1.97 0.31
N THR A 75 -0.10 0.89 0.33
CA THR A 75 0.41 -0.49 0.28
C THR A 75 -0.10 -1.18 -0.98
N CYS A 76 0.78 -1.79 -1.76
CA CYS A 76 0.36 -2.54 -2.94
C CYS A 76 -0.27 -3.88 -2.52
N LEU A 77 -1.55 -4.07 -2.85
CA LEU A 77 -2.34 -5.23 -2.45
C LEU A 77 -2.17 -6.40 -3.43
N PRO A 78 -2.49 -7.64 -3.01
CA PRO A 78 -2.50 -8.80 -3.91
C PRO A 78 -3.44 -8.67 -5.11
N SER A 79 -4.40 -7.73 -5.05
CA SER A 79 -5.30 -7.41 -6.15
C SER A 79 -4.63 -6.60 -7.27
N GLY A 80 -3.40 -6.11 -7.08
CA GLY A 80 -2.75 -5.17 -8.00
C GLY A 80 -3.19 -3.71 -7.81
N ASN A 81 -4.01 -3.43 -6.79
CA ASN A 81 -4.45 -2.09 -6.45
C ASN A 81 -3.73 -1.57 -5.20
N TRP A 82 -3.58 -0.26 -5.11
CA TRP A 82 -3.13 0.40 -3.89
C TRP A 82 -4.19 0.35 -2.78
N SER A 83 -3.74 0.32 -1.52
CA SER A 83 -4.62 0.28 -0.33
C SER A 83 -5.52 1.51 -0.17
N ALA A 84 -5.16 2.62 -0.79
CA ALA A 84 -5.98 3.80 -0.89
C ALA A 84 -5.99 4.30 -2.34
N PRO A 85 -6.98 5.14 -2.73
CA PRO A 85 -7.06 5.67 -4.08
C PRO A 85 -5.75 6.34 -4.51
N MET A 86 -5.48 6.34 -5.80
CA MET A 86 -4.26 6.97 -6.30
C MET A 86 -4.28 8.50 -6.05
N PRO A 87 -3.11 9.16 -5.91
CA PRO A 87 -2.96 10.62 -5.85
C PRO A 87 -3.31 11.34 -7.17
N GLY A 88 -4.55 11.14 -7.63
CA GLY A 88 -5.19 11.90 -8.69
C GLY A 88 -5.81 13.16 -8.11
N ASN A 89 -6.94 13.06 -7.40
CA ASN A 89 -7.70 14.24 -6.93
C ASN A 89 -7.91 14.28 -5.41
N VAL A 90 -7.48 13.25 -4.69
CA VAL A 90 -7.74 13.09 -3.25
C VAL A 90 -6.58 13.59 -2.39
N TYR A 91 -5.39 13.74 -2.99
CA TYR A 91 -4.16 14.05 -2.27
C TYR A 91 -3.70 15.45 -2.60
N SER A 92 -3.59 16.29 -1.57
CA SER A 92 -3.15 17.68 -1.73
C SER A 92 -2.25 18.11 -0.57
N CYS A 93 -1.35 19.03 -0.87
CA CYS A 93 -0.44 19.61 0.11
C CYS A 93 -0.91 21.02 0.45
N SER A 94 -1.42 21.20 1.66
CA SER A 94 -1.85 22.50 2.17
C SER A 94 -0.82 23.05 3.13
N ILE A 95 -0.55 24.36 3.05
CA ILE A 95 0.32 25.05 3.99
C ILE A 95 -0.22 24.82 5.40
N LYS A 96 0.65 24.44 6.35
CA LYS A 96 0.31 24.46 7.78
C LYS A 96 0.04 25.92 8.14
N SER A 97 -1.20 26.39 8.03
CA SER A 97 -1.58 27.68 8.60
C SER A 97 -1.45 27.54 10.12
N TYR A 98 -0.40 28.13 10.69
CA TYR A 98 -0.29 28.33 12.13
C TYR A 98 -1.43 29.27 12.55
N VAL A 99 -2.54 28.71 13.04
CA VAL A 99 -3.56 29.50 13.74
C VAL A 99 -2.97 29.83 15.11
N PHE A 100 -2.54 31.07 15.31
CA PHE A 100 -2.25 31.59 16.63
C PHE A 100 -3.57 31.65 17.39
N ALA A 101 -3.86 30.64 18.22
CA ALA A 101 -4.95 30.74 19.19
C ALA A 101 -4.51 31.75 20.26
N ASN A 102 -4.92 33.01 20.11
CA ASN A 102 -4.78 34.00 21.17
C ASN A 102 -5.72 33.61 22.30
N PHE A 103 -5.19 32.96 23.35
CA PHE A 103 -5.87 32.91 24.64
C PHE A 103 -5.84 34.32 25.22
N GLN A 104 -6.95 35.05 25.14
CA GLN A 104 -7.17 36.24 25.95
C GLN A 104 -7.74 35.75 27.28
N GLU A 105 -6.94 35.75 28.34
CA GLU A 105 -7.48 35.66 29.70
C GLU A 105 -8.36 36.89 29.92
N LYS A 106 -9.66 36.64 30.13
CA LYS A 106 -10.63 37.67 30.47
C LYS A 106 -10.43 38.01 31.95
N LEU A 107 -9.87 39.20 32.22
CA LEU A 107 -9.82 39.80 33.56
C LEU A 107 -11.24 39.95 34.14
#